data_AF-A0A4S0FZ77-F1
#
_entry.id   AF-A0A4S0FZ77-F1
#
_cell.length_a   1.000
_cell.length_b   1.000
_cell.length_c   1.000
_cell.angle_alpha   90.00
_cell.angle_beta   90.00
_cell.angle_gamma   90.00
#
_symmetry.space_group_name_H-M   'P 1'
#
loop_
_entity.id
_entity.type
_entity.pdbx_description
1 polymer ?
#
loop_
_entity_poly.entity_id
_entity_poly.type
_entity_poly.pdbx_seq_one_letter_code
_entity_poly.pdbx_strand_id
1 'polypeptide(L)'
;MAKLTVDQYLAAAAARLAHLTQTYAITFFASIATMFAILAYAPSAGLAARFALATIVVAITVYGVLAAKAALDDLKAMLDDAVDDFSGSRFGAHLKQIPTALFIGVSVILMLAMGATQLWAIISA
;
A
#
# COMPACT_ATOMS: atom_id res chain seq x y z
N MET A 1 -22.59 -15.93 8.21
CA MET A 1 -22.01 -16.04 6.85
C MET A 1 -21.43 -17.44 6.69
N ALA A 2 -21.53 -18.04 5.51
CA ALA A 2 -20.92 -19.36 5.27
C ALA A 2 -19.39 -19.23 5.34
N LYS A 3 -18.72 -20.11 6.10
CA LYS A 3 -17.25 -20.15 6.15
C LYS A 3 -16.71 -20.62 4.79
N LEU A 4 -15.66 -19.96 4.31
CA LEU A 4 -14.92 -20.40 3.13
C LEU A 4 -14.34 -21.79 3.37
N THR A 5 -14.25 -22.62 2.33
CA THR A 5 -13.46 -23.85 2.40
C THR A 5 -11.97 -23.52 2.53
N VAL A 6 -11.14 -24.46 2.99
CA VAL A 6 -9.69 -24.28 3.12
C VAL A 6 -9.07 -23.84 1.78
N ASP A 7 -9.47 -24.47 0.68
CA ASP A 7 -8.97 -24.12 -0.66
C ASP A 7 -9.38 -22.71 -1.08
N GLN A 8 -10.63 -22.31 -0.79
CA GLN A 8 -11.11 -20.96 -1.07
C GLN A 8 -10.38 -19.90 -0.23
N TYR A 9 -10.09 -20.21 1.05
CA TYR A 9 -9.30 -19.35 1.92
C TYR A 9 -7.87 -19.16 1.41
N LEU A 10 -7.19 -20.25 1.06
CA LEU A 10 -5.82 -20.19 0.53
C LEU A 10 -5.75 -19.42 -0.80
N ALA A 11 -6.71 -19.67 -1.70
CA ALA A 11 -6.79 -18.95 -2.97
C ALA A 11 -7.05 -17.45 -2.76
N ALA A 12 -7.97 -17.09 -1.86
CA ALA A 12 -8.26 -15.70 -1.53
C ALA A 12 -7.06 -14.98 -0.90
N ALA A 13 -6.35 -15.64 0.03
CA ALA A 13 -5.19 -15.07 0.71
C ALA A 13 -4.05 -14.82 -0.29
N ALA A 14 -3.78 -15.80 -1.15
CA ALA A 14 -2.79 -15.67 -2.22
C ALA A 14 -3.14 -14.53 -3.18
N ALA A 15 -4.41 -14.41 -3.58
CA ALA A 15 -4.87 -13.33 -4.45
C ALA A 15 -4.69 -11.95 -3.80
N ARG A 16 -5.01 -11.80 -2.50
CA ARG A 16 -4.83 -10.53 -1.78
C ARG A 16 -3.37 -10.17 -1.59
N LEU A 17 -2.51 -11.15 -1.29
CA LEU A 17 -1.06 -10.94 -1.20
C LEU A 17 -0.45 -10.55 -2.56
N ALA A 18 -0.91 -11.19 -3.65
CA ALA A 18 -0.50 -10.84 -5.01
C ALA A 18 -0.94 -9.42 -5.38
N HIS A 19 -2.18 -9.05 -5.07
CA HIS A 19 -2.69 -7.69 -5.28
C HIS A 19 -1.90 -6.65 -4.49
N LEU A 20 -1.58 -6.93 -3.21
CA LEU A 20 -0.74 -6.05 -2.38
C LEU A 20 0.66 -5.87 -3.00
N THR A 21 1.29 -6.97 -3.44
CA THR A 21 2.61 -6.94 -4.07
C THR A 21 2.60 -6.14 -5.37
N GLN A 22 1.58 -6.34 -6.22
CA GLN A 22 1.40 -5.57 -7.45
C GLN A 22 1.15 -4.09 -7.16
N THR A 23 0.35 -3.77 -6.15
CA THR A 23 0.09 -2.39 -5.73
C THR A 23 1.39 -1.69 -5.33
N TYR A 24 2.24 -2.35 -4.53
CA TYR A 24 3.54 -1.79 -4.16
C TYR A 24 4.45 -1.62 -5.38
N ALA A 25 4.54 -2.62 -6.26
CA ALA A 25 5.35 -2.53 -7.46
C ALA A 25 4.92 -1.34 -8.33
N ILE A 26 3.63 -1.23 -8.65
CA ILE A 26 3.07 -0.13 -9.46
C ILE A 26 3.37 1.22 -8.79
N THR A 27 3.10 1.34 -7.48
CA THR A 27 3.31 2.59 -6.74
C THR A 27 4.78 2.98 -6.73
N PHE A 28 5.70 2.05 -6.50
CA PHE A 28 7.14 2.33 -6.49
C PHE A 28 7.65 2.69 -7.89
N PHE A 29 7.26 1.96 -8.93
CA PHE A 29 7.66 2.30 -10.30
C PHE A 29 7.14 3.68 -10.71
N ALA A 30 5.88 3.98 -10.42
CA ALA A 30 5.30 5.30 -10.70
C ALA A 30 5.99 6.41 -9.88
N SER A 31 6.35 6.13 -8.62
CA SER A 31 7.09 7.07 -7.76
C SER A 31 8.51 7.31 -8.28
N ILE A 32 9.21 6.28 -8.72
CA ILE A 32 10.55 6.44 -9.33
C ILE A 32 10.45 7.28 -10.61
N ALA A 33 9.52 6.94 -11.51
CA ALA A 33 9.34 7.66 -12.76
C ALA A 33 8.99 9.14 -12.53
N THR A 34 8.10 9.43 -11.58
CA THR A 34 7.76 10.82 -11.21
C THR A 34 8.93 11.54 -10.58
N MET A 35 9.73 10.90 -9.72
CA MET A 35 10.93 11.53 -9.16
C MET A 35 11.92 11.94 -10.26
N PHE A 36 12.15 11.07 -11.25
CA PHE A 36 12.97 11.43 -12.42
C PHE A 36 12.39 12.63 -13.17
N ALA A 37 11.07 12.64 -13.41
CA ALA A 37 10.43 13.75 -14.10
C ALA A 37 10.56 15.08 -13.32
N ILE A 38 10.42 15.03 -11.99
CA ILE A 38 10.59 16.19 -11.12
C ILE A 38 12.02 16.72 -11.22
N LEU A 39 13.02 15.85 -11.02
CA LEU A 39 14.43 16.28 -11.03
C LEU A 39 14.90 16.79 -12.40
N ALA A 40 14.40 16.20 -13.49
CA ALA A 40 14.80 16.59 -14.84
C ALA A 40 14.06 17.82 -15.38
N TYR A 41 12.78 18.00 -15.04
CA TYR A 41 11.91 18.99 -15.69
C TYR A 41 11.34 20.05 -14.77
N ALA A 42 11.14 19.80 -13.47
CA ALA A 42 10.54 20.80 -12.58
C ALA A 42 11.32 22.14 -12.54
N PRO A 43 12.67 22.16 -12.52
CA PRO A 43 13.42 23.41 -12.44
C PRO A 43 13.18 24.38 -13.62
N SER A 44 12.91 23.85 -14.81
CA SER A 44 12.66 24.66 -16.03
C SER A 44 11.18 24.74 -16.42
N ALA A 45 10.30 24.00 -15.73
CA ALA A 45 8.88 23.97 -16.00
C ALA A 45 8.16 25.22 -15.49
N GLY A 46 7.23 25.74 -16.29
CA GLY A 46 6.28 26.77 -15.84
C GLY A 46 5.29 26.25 -14.80
N LEU A 47 4.59 27.18 -14.13
CA LEU A 47 3.71 26.90 -13.00
C LEU A 47 2.64 25.83 -13.30
N ALA A 48 1.99 25.90 -14.47
CA ALA A 48 0.96 24.95 -14.87
C ALA A 48 1.49 23.50 -14.97
N ALA A 49 2.71 23.31 -15.49
CA ALA A 49 3.34 22.01 -15.60
C ALA A 49 3.77 21.45 -14.23
N ARG A 50 4.23 22.31 -13.32
CA ARG A 50 4.52 21.92 -11.93
C ARG A 50 3.25 21.47 -11.19
N PHE A 51 2.12 22.14 -11.40
CA PHE A 51 0.82 21.71 -10.86
C PHE A 51 0.35 20.37 -11.44
N ALA A 52 0.55 20.14 -12.74
CA ALA A 52 0.23 18.85 -13.36
C ALA A 52 1.07 17.72 -12.73
N LEU A 53 2.38 17.93 -12.56
CA LEU A 53 3.25 16.97 -11.86
C LEU A 53 2.81 16.72 -10.41
N ALA A 54 2.47 17.78 -9.67
CA ALA A 54 1.98 17.65 -8.30
C ALA A 54 0.67 16.83 -8.23
N THR A 55 -0.23 17.02 -9.19
CA THR A 55 -1.48 16.26 -9.29
C THR A 55 -1.22 14.78 -9.52
N ILE A 56 -0.25 14.43 -10.38
CA ILE A 56 0.15 13.05 -10.64
C ILE A 56 0.70 12.41 -9.36
N VAL A 57 1.58 13.12 -8.62
CA VAL A 57 2.12 12.64 -7.34
C VAL A 57 1.01 12.36 -6.34
N VAL A 58 0.03 13.27 -6.20
CA VAL A 58 -1.14 13.07 -5.33
C VAL A 58 -1.92 11.83 -5.77
N ALA A 59 -2.21 11.67 -7.06
CA ALA A 59 -2.95 10.53 -7.58
C ALA A 59 -2.26 9.19 -7.28
N ILE A 60 -0.94 9.10 -7.53
CA ILE A 60 -0.13 7.91 -7.22
C ILE A 60 -0.16 7.61 -5.73
N THR A 61 0.02 8.64 -4.89
CA THR A 61 0.05 8.48 -3.43
C THR A 61 -1.30 7.99 -2.91
N VAL A 62 -2.40 8.61 -3.34
CA VAL A 62 -3.75 8.22 -2.93
C VAL A 62 -4.08 6.81 -3.41
N TYR A 63 -3.75 6.47 -4.67
CA TYR A 63 -3.93 5.12 -5.17
C TYR A 63 -3.15 4.10 -4.34
N GLY A 64 -1.85 4.34 -4.11
CA GLY A 64 -1.00 3.45 -3.33
C GLY A 64 -1.55 3.21 -1.92
N VAL A 65 -1.90 4.29 -1.21
CA VAL A 65 -2.46 4.22 0.15
C VAL A 65 -3.76 3.43 0.16
N LEU A 66 -4.71 3.74 -0.72
CA LEU A 66 -6.04 3.12 -0.71
C LEU A 66 -5.97 1.65 -1.12
N ALA A 67 -5.24 1.33 -2.19
CA ALA A 67 -5.14 -0.04 -2.69
C ALA A 67 -4.36 -0.95 -1.72
N ALA A 68 -3.27 -0.45 -1.12
CA ALA A 68 -2.51 -1.22 -0.14
C ALA A 68 -3.28 -1.40 1.16
N LYS A 69 -3.96 -0.34 1.65
CA LYS A 69 -4.80 -0.43 2.84
C LYS A 69 -5.92 -1.44 2.65
N ALA A 70 -6.64 -1.39 1.53
CA ALA A 70 -7.72 -2.33 1.25
C ALA A 70 -7.23 -3.79 1.28
N ALA A 71 -6.09 -4.08 0.63
CA ALA A 71 -5.52 -5.43 0.64
C ALA A 71 -5.06 -5.87 2.04
N LEU A 72 -4.48 -4.97 2.83
CA LEU A 72 -4.06 -5.27 4.21
C LEU A 72 -5.24 -5.44 5.17
N ASP A 73 -6.32 -4.67 5.01
CA ASP A 73 -7.56 -4.82 5.79
C ASP A 73 -8.19 -6.19 5.51
N ASP A 74 -8.24 -6.62 4.25
CA ASP A 74 -8.71 -7.95 3.86
C ASP A 74 -7.82 -9.05 4.48
N LEU A 75 -6.50 -8.92 4.38
CA LEU A 75 -5.56 -9.88 4.99
C LEU A 75 -5.69 -9.93 6.52
N LYS A 76 -5.98 -8.78 7.16
CA LYS A 76 -6.27 -8.73 8.59
C LYS A 76 -7.55 -9.49 8.92
N ALA A 77 -8.63 -9.29 8.17
CA ALA A 77 -9.88 -10.01 8.39
C ALA A 77 -9.68 -11.52 8.23
N MET A 78 -8.93 -11.94 7.22
CA MET A 78 -8.58 -13.36 7.00
C MET A 78 -7.74 -13.93 8.14
N LEU A 79 -6.78 -13.15 8.67
CA LEU A 79 -5.99 -13.54 9.83
C LEU A 79 -6.86 -13.72 11.07
N ASP A 80 -7.78 -12.77 11.32
CA ASP A 80 -8.68 -12.81 12.47
C ASP A 80 -9.59 -14.07 12.39
N ASP A 81 -10.12 -14.40 11.20
CA ASP A 81 -10.88 -15.64 10.97
C ASP A 81 -10.03 -16.90 11.24
N ALA A 82 -8.77 -16.93 10.79
CA ALA A 82 -7.87 -18.07 11.00
C ALA A 82 -7.48 -18.24 12.47
N VAL A 83 -7.28 -17.14 13.21
CA VAL A 83 -6.97 -17.17 14.64
C VAL A 83 -8.06 -17.87 15.44
N ASP A 84 -9.33 -17.63 15.10
CA ASP A 84 -10.47 -18.26 15.75
C ASP A 84 -10.54 -19.76 15.46
N ASP A 85 -10.28 -20.16 14.22
CA ASP A 85 -10.26 -21.57 13.81
C ASP A 85 -9.11 -22.37 14.43
N PHE A 86 -7.96 -21.75 14.68
CA PHE A 86 -6.78 -22.37 15.31
C PHE A 86 -6.69 -22.10 16.83
N SER A 87 -7.76 -21.64 17.45
CA SER A 87 -7.82 -21.34 18.88
C SER A 87 -7.47 -22.58 19.72
N GLY A 88 -6.40 -22.47 20.52
CA GLY A 88 -5.87 -23.59 21.34
C GLY A 88 -4.60 -24.25 20.79
N SER A 89 -4.20 -23.94 19.55
CA SER A 89 -2.91 -24.38 19.01
C SER A 89 -1.79 -23.35 19.25
N ARG A 90 -0.53 -23.82 19.29
CA ARG A 90 0.64 -22.93 19.30
C ARG A 90 0.70 -22.02 18.07
N PHE A 91 0.16 -22.49 16.94
CA PHE A 91 0.10 -21.72 15.70
C PHE A 91 -0.87 -20.53 15.80
N GLY A 92 -2.10 -20.76 16.29
CA GLY A 92 -3.06 -19.69 16.54
C GLY A 92 -2.54 -18.66 17.56
N ALA A 93 -1.79 -19.09 18.58
CA ALA A 93 -1.14 -18.19 19.53
C ALA A 93 -0.09 -17.28 18.87
N HIS A 94 0.63 -17.78 17.86
CA HIS A 94 1.58 -16.98 17.08
C HIS A 94 0.88 -16.00 16.13
N LEU A 95 -0.20 -16.45 15.46
CA LEU A 95 -1.00 -15.60 14.58
C LEU A 95 -1.59 -14.37 15.32
N LYS A 96 -2.04 -14.56 16.56
CA LYS A 96 -2.52 -13.47 17.44
C LYS A 96 -1.49 -12.38 17.72
N GLN A 97 -0.20 -12.71 17.64
CA GLN A 97 0.89 -11.77 17.94
C GLN A 97 1.25 -10.89 16.75
N ILE A 98 0.75 -11.17 15.54
CA ILE A 98 1.07 -10.39 14.35
C ILE A 98 0.46 -8.98 14.51
N PRO A 99 1.29 -7.91 14.59
CA PRO A 99 0.79 -6.56 14.81
C PRO A 99 0.29 -5.95 13.49
N THR A 100 -0.80 -6.48 12.94
CA THR A 100 -1.37 -6.07 11.64
C THR A 100 -1.63 -4.56 11.55
N ALA A 101 -2.13 -3.95 12.63
CA ALA A 101 -2.34 -2.51 12.71
C ALA A 101 -1.03 -1.70 12.53
N LEU A 102 0.09 -2.19 13.07
CA LEU A 102 1.40 -1.56 12.90
C LEU A 102 1.85 -1.67 11.44
N PHE A 103 1.71 -2.83 10.82
CA PHE A 103 2.06 -3.01 9.40
C PHE A 103 1.23 -2.10 8.49
N ILE A 104 -0.08 -1.99 8.73
CA ILE A 104 -0.97 -1.06 8.01
C ILE A 104 -0.50 0.38 8.22
N GLY A 105 -0.31 0.79 9.47
CA GLY A 105 0.10 2.16 9.80
C GLY A 105 1.43 2.54 9.14
N VAL A 106 2.45 1.69 9.27
CA VAL A 106 3.77 1.91 8.66
C VAL A 106 3.66 1.99 7.14
N SER A 107 2.88 1.10 6.51
CA SER A 107 2.71 1.10 5.04
C SER A 107 2.11 2.40 4.54
N VAL A 108 1.05 2.88 5.21
CA VAL A 108 0.41 4.16 4.89
C VAL A 108 1.37 5.33 5.11
N ILE A 109 2.08 5.37 6.24
CA ILE A 109 3.03 6.43 6.55
C ILE A 109 4.14 6.51 5.50
N LEU A 110 4.72 5.37 5.11
CA LEU A 110 5.78 5.34 4.10
C LEU A 110 5.29 5.84 2.73
N MET A 111 4.08 5.43 2.30
CA MET A 111 3.48 5.93 1.06
C MET A 111 3.23 7.43 1.10
N LEU A 112 2.67 7.94 2.20
CA LEU A 112 2.46 9.38 2.38
C LEU A 112 3.78 10.15 2.41
N ALA A 113 4.81 9.61 3.07
CA ALA A 113 6.13 10.22 3.14
C ALA A 113 6.78 10.35 1.75
N MET A 114 6.66 9.33 0.89
CA MET A 114 7.13 9.41 -0.49
C MET A 114 6.42 10.54 -1.26
N GLY A 115 5.08 10.56 -1.23
CA GLY A 115 4.29 11.58 -1.91
C GLY A 115 4.60 13.00 -1.41
N ALA A 116 4.68 13.19 -0.09
CA ALA A 116 5.01 14.46 0.52
C ALA A 116 6.41 14.95 0.12
N THR A 117 7.39 14.04 0.07
CA THR A 117 8.76 14.37 -0.36
C THR A 117 8.82 14.80 -1.82
N GLN A 118 8.06 14.13 -2.69
CA GLN A 118 7.95 14.51 -4.10
C GLN A 118 7.25 15.86 -4.30
N LEU A 119 6.16 16.11 -3.57
CA LEU A 119 5.49 17.41 -3.60
C LEU A 119 6.42 18.53 -3.11
N TRP A 120 7.16 18.28 -2.03
CA TRP A 120 8.17 19.22 -1.55
C TRP A 120 9.23 19.49 -2.62
N ALA A 121 9.75 18.45 -3.28
CA ALA A 121 10.73 18.58 -4.34
C ALA A 121 10.23 19.44 -5.52
N ILE A 122 8.95 19.33 -5.89
CA ILE A 122 8.33 20.17 -6.94
C ILE A 122 8.27 21.64 -6.53
N ILE A 123 7.92 21.91 -5.27
CA ILE A 123 7.78 23.28 -4.75
C ILE A 123 9.15 23.94 -4.57
N SER A 124 10.18 23.16 -4.24
CA SER A 124 11.55 23.64 -4.06
C SER A 124 12.36 23.79 -5.35
N ALA A 125 11.87 23.25 -6.48
CA ALA A 125 12.49 23.37 -7.79
C ALA A 125 12.19 24.73 -8.45
#